data_AF-A0A379AHL5-F1
#
_entry.id   AF-A0A379AHL5-F1
#
_cell.length_a   1.000
_cell.length_b   1.000
_cell.length_c   1.000
_cell.angle_alpha   90.00
_cell.angle_beta   90.00
_cell.angle_gamma   90.00
#
_symmetry.space_group_name_H-M   'P 1'
#
loop_
_entity.id
_entity.type
_entity.pdbx_description
1 polymer ?
#
loop_
_entity_poly.entity_id
_entity_poly.type
_entity_poly.pdbx_seq_one_letter_code
_entity_poly.pdbx_strand_id
1 'polypeptide(L)' 'MAEQLEFFPVPSPCRGICQTDARGYCLGCLRSRDERFNWLRFSDAPKA' A
#
# COMPACT_ATOMS: atom_id res chain seq x y z
N MET A 1 2.80 -32.20 8.39
CA MET A 1 1.96 -31.07 8.84
C MET A 1 2.67 -29.82 8.36
N ALA A 2 2.26 -29.25 7.23
CA ALA A 2 2.78 -27.96 6.77
C ALA A 2 1.71 -26.94 7.14
N GLU A 3 1.93 -26.25 8.26
CA GLU A 3 1.09 -25.12 8.67
C GLU A 3 1.12 -24.08 7.56
N GLN A 4 -0.06 -23.82 6.98
CA GLN A 4 -0.25 -22.87 5.90
C GLN A 4 0.31 -21.51 6.31
N LEU A 5 1.27 -21.00 5.55
CA LEU A 5 1.61 -19.59 5.60
C LEU A 5 0.40 -18.82 5.08
N GLU A 6 -0.48 -18.38 5.98
CA GLU A 6 -1.68 -17.63 5.61
C GLU A 6 -1.28 -16.30 4.99
N PHE A 7 -1.37 -16.22 3.66
CA PHE A 7 -1.12 -14.98 2.94
C PHE A 7 -2.36 -14.10 3.06
N PHE A 8 -2.41 -13.31 4.13
CA PHE A 8 -3.49 -12.35 4.31
C PHE A 8 -3.40 -11.28 3.22
N PRO A 9 -4.52 -10.94 2.55
CA PRO A 9 -4.51 -9.88 1.56
C PRO A 9 -4.11 -8.57 2.23
N VAL A 10 -3.06 -7.92 1.74
CA VAL A 10 -2.59 -6.64 2.29
C VAL A 10 -3.55 -5.53 1.85
N PRO A 11 -4.34 -4.94 2.77
CA PRO A 11 -5.29 -3.89 2.44
C PRO A 11 -4.56 -2.60 2.02
N SER A 12 -5.27 -1.69 1.34
CA SER A 12 -4.71 -0.38 1.00
C SER A 12 -4.33 0.39 2.26
N PRO A 13 -3.09 0.94 2.36
CA PRO A 13 -2.68 1.74 3.51
C PRO A 13 -3.29 3.15 3.49
N CYS A 14 -4.11 3.49 2.49
CA CYS A 14 -4.71 4.81 2.33
C CYS A 14 -5.68 5.12 3.48
N ARG A 15 -5.45 6.25 4.17
CA ARG A 15 -6.34 6.76 5.23
C ARG A 15 -7.32 7.85 4.76
N GLY A 16 -7.51 7.99 3.45
CA GLY A 16 -8.39 9.03 2.87
C GLY A 16 -7.82 10.45 2.93
N ILE A 17 -6.56 10.62 3.36
CA ILE A 17 -5.90 11.93 3.43
C ILE A 17 -5.14 12.15 2.12
N CYS A 18 -5.67 13.01 1.25
CA CYS A 18 -5.06 13.34 -0.04
C CYS A 18 -4.12 14.56 0.01
N GLN A 19 -3.56 14.87 1.19
CA GLN A 19 -2.54 15.92 1.35
C GLN A 19 -1.13 15.32 1.26
N THR A 20 -0.20 16.05 0.63
CA THR A 20 1.19 15.62 0.42
C THR A 20 2.19 16.56 1.08
N ASP A 21 3.32 16.01 1.53
CA ASP A 21 4.46 16.80 2.00
C ASP A 21 5.23 17.44 0.83
N ALA A 22 6.28 18.20 1.16
CA ALA A 22 7.16 18.84 0.18
C ALA A 22 7.92 17.84 -0.72
N ARG A 23 7.98 16.56 -0.34
CA ARG A 23 8.62 15.48 -1.09
C ARG A 23 7.62 14.70 -1.95
N GLY A 24 6.33 15.03 -1.90
CA GLY A 24 5.27 14.39 -2.67
C GLY A 24 4.66 13.13 -2.03
N TYR A 25 4.91 12.89 -0.74
CA TYR A 25 4.35 11.75 -0.01
C TYR A 25 3.08 12.11 0.75
N CYS A 26 2.12 11.19 0.76
CA CYS A 26 0.91 11.30 1.57
C CYS A 26 1.23 11.50 3.06
N LEU A 27 0.65 12.52 3.69
CA LEU A 27 0.81 12.74 5.14
C LEU A 27 0.20 11.60 5.99
N GLY A 28 -0.79 10.87 5.46
CA GLY A 28 -1.49 9.81 6.20
C GLY A 28 -0.89 8.41 6.06
N CYS A 29 -0.35 8.07 4.89
CA CYS A 29 0.13 6.73 4.58
C CYS A 29 1.58 6.68 4.09
N LEU A 30 2.25 7.84 3.98
CA LEU A 30 3.67 7.96 3.57
C LEU A 30 3.98 7.25 2.25
N ARG A 31 3.00 7.22 1.33
CA ARG A 31 3.15 6.70 -0.04
C ARG A 31 3.02 7.82 -1.05
N SER A 32 3.70 7.67 -2.17
CA SER A 32 3.56 8.59 -3.29
C SER A 32 2.13 8.57 -3.85
N ARG A 33 1.77 9.60 -4.63
CA ARG A 33 0.49 9.62 -5.31
C ARG A 33 0.33 8.42 -6.24
N ASP A 34 1.36 8.11 -7.03
CA ASP A 34 1.35 7.00 -7.99
C ASP A 34 1.12 5.66 -7.30
N GLU A 35 1.83 5.37 -6.20
CA GLU A 35 1.67 4.13 -5.44
C GLU A 35 0.24 3.92 -4.92
N ARG A 36 -0.45 4.99 -4.51
CA ARG A 36 -1.84 4.91 -4.04
C ARG A 36 -2.81 4.63 -5.17
N PHE A 37 -2.63 5.27 -6.32
CA PHE A 37 -3.49 5.07 -7.50
C PHE A 37 -3.28 3.69 -8.13
N ASN A 38 -2.04 3.20 -8.11
CA ASN A 38 -1.68 1.89 -8.65
C ASN A 38 -1.74 0.78 -7.59
N TRP A 39 -2.20 1.04 -6.36
CA TRP A 39 -2.25 0.04 -5.29
C TRP A 39 -3.01 -1.24 -5.68
N LEU A 40 -4.14 -1.09 -6.38
CA LEU A 40 -4.96 -2.21 -6.88
C LEU A 40 -4.37 -2.89 -8.12
N ARG A 41 -3.39 -2.25 -8.76
CA ARG A 41 -2.68 -2.74 -9.96
C ARG A 41 -1.35 -3.41 -9.64
N PHE A 42 -0.76 -3.11 -8.48
CA PHE A 42 0.32 -3.93 -7.97
C PHE A 42 -0.25 -5.31 -7.66
N SER A 43 -0.03 -6.25 -8.58
CA SER A 43 -0.19 -7.66 -8.30
C SER A 43 0.55 -7.96 -7.00
N ASP A 44 -0.04 -8.79 -6.17
CA ASP A 44 0.49 -9.37 -4.91
C ASP A 44 1.86 -10.08 -5.01
N ALA A 45 2.57 -9.92 -6.14
CA ALA A 45 4.02 -10.04 -6.21
C ALA A 45 4.65 -9.28 -5.03
N PRO A 46 5.61 -9.91 -4.35
CA PRO A 46 5.72 -9.83 -2.91
C PRO A 46 5.85 -8.38 -2.47
N LYS A 47 4.83 -7.93 -1.74
CA LYS A 47 4.91 -6.82 -0.79
C LYS A 47 5.82 -7.29 0.36
N ALA A 48 7.10 -7.49 0.06
CA ALA A 48 8.16 -7.90 0.98
C ALA A 48 9.13 -6.74 1.20
#